data_AF-A0A7J8A3Q3-F1
#
_entry.id   AF-A0A7J8A3Q3-F1
#
_cell.length_a   1.000
_cell.length_b   1.000
_cell.length_c   1.000
_cell.angle_alpha   90.00
_cell.angle_beta   90.00
_cell.angle_gamma   90.00
#
_symmetry.space_group_name_H-M   'P 1'
#
loop_
_entity.id
_entity.type
_entity.pdbx_description
1 polymer ?
#
loop_
_entity_poly.entity_id
_entity_poly.type
_entity_poly.pdbx_seq_one_letter_code
_entity_poly.pdbx_strand_id
1 'polypeptide(L)'
;MRRKYRVCNVTRRPASHQTFPLQLENGQTVERTVAQYFREKYTLQLKYPHLPCLQVGQEQKHTYLPLEVCNIVAGQRCIKKLTDNQTSTMIKATARSAPDRQDEISRLVRSANYETDPFVQEFQFKVRDEMAHVTGRVLPAPMLQYGGRNRTVATPSHGVWDMRGKQFHTGVEIKMWAIACFATQRQCREEILKGFTDQLRKISKDAGMPIQGQPCFCKYAQGADSVEPMFRHLKNTYSGLQLIIVILPGKTPVYAEVKRVGDTLLGMATQCVQVKNVIKTSPQTLSNLCLKINVKLGGINNILVPHQR
;
A
#
# COMPACT_ATOMS: atom_id res chain seq x y z
N MET A 1 -42.06 0.25 13.06
CA MET A 1 -40.64 0.66 12.90
C MET A 1 -39.76 -0.58 12.93
N ARG A 2 -38.87 -0.81 11.95
CA ARG A 2 -37.95 -1.97 12.00
C ARG A 2 -36.86 -1.71 13.04
N ARG A 3 -36.57 -2.69 13.89
CA ARG A 3 -35.54 -2.56 14.93
C ARG A 3 -34.16 -2.50 14.27
N LYS A 4 -33.30 -1.62 14.77
CA LYS A 4 -31.91 -1.48 14.33
C LYS A 4 -31.01 -1.80 15.52
N TYR A 5 -29.95 -2.56 15.26
CA TYR A 5 -28.99 -2.92 16.29
C TYR A 5 -27.57 -2.82 15.76
N ARG A 6 -26.63 -2.54 16.67
CA ARG A 6 -25.20 -2.72 16.45
C ARG A 6 -24.80 -4.13 16.91
N VAL A 7 -24.09 -4.86 16.06
CA VAL A 7 -23.50 -6.16 16.40
C VAL A 7 -22.29 -5.92 17.30
N CYS A 8 -22.26 -6.58 18.45
CA CYS A 8 -21.13 -6.55 19.37
C CYS A 8 -20.35 -7.87 19.38
N ASN A 9 -21.00 -9.00 19.07
CA ASN A 9 -20.32 -10.29 18.99
C ASN A 9 -21.00 -11.27 18.02
N VAL A 10 -20.35 -12.40 17.77
CA VAL A 10 -20.91 -13.56 17.06
C VAL A 10 -20.80 -14.77 17.97
N THR A 11 -21.90 -15.52 18.13
CA THR A 11 -21.92 -16.64 19.08
C THR A 11 -21.01 -17.78 18.62
N ARG A 12 -20.39 -18.48 19.57
CA ARG A 12 -19.59 -19.69 19.29
C ARG A 12 -20.48 -20.88 18.89
N ARG A 13 -21.66 -20.99 19.50
CA ARG A 13 -22.61 -22.08 19.24
C ARG A 13 -23.55 -21.71 18.09
N PRO A 14 -24.02 -22.70 17.31
CA PRO A 14 -25.03 -22.50 16.27
C PRO A 14 -26.39 -22.15 16.88
N ALA A 15 -27.30 -21.54 16.11
CA ALA A 15 -28.64 -21.14 16.55
C ALA A 15 -29.47 -22.31 17.13
N SER A 16 -29.23 -23.54 16.66
CA SER A 16 -29.83 -24.77 17.18
C SER A 16 -29.41 -25.13 18.61
N HIS A 17 -28.23 -24.68 19.07
CA HIS A 17 -27.65 -25.01 20.38
C HIS A 17 -27.32 -23.79 21.24
N GLN A 18 -27.35 -22.59 20.66
CA GLN A 18 -27.19 -21.35 21.39
C GLN A 18 -28.45 -21.11 22.22
N THR A 19 -28.30 -21.05 23.53
CA THR A 19 -29.40 -20.81 24.47
C THR A 19 -29.30 -19.42 25.09
N PHE A 20 -30.39 -18.98 25.69
CA PHE A 20 -30.44 -17.79 26.53
C PHE A 20 -31.50 -17.96 27.63
N PRO A 21 -31.33 -17.28 28.77
CA PRO A 21 -32.33 -17.26 29.81
C PRO A 21 -33.54 -16.43 29.34
N LEU A 22 -34.69 -17.08 29.22
CA LEU A 22 -35.96 -16.47 28.85
C LEU A 22 -36.89 -16.47 30.06
N GLN A 23 -37.29 -15.28 30.52
CA GLN A 23 -38.31 -15.13 31.54
C GLN A 23 -39.70 -15.31 30.92
N LEU A 24 -40.47 -16.24 31.48
CA LEU A 24 -41.86 -16.53 31.12
C LEU A 24 -42.81 -15.60 31.88
N GLU A 25 -44.07 -15.53 31.43
CA GLU A 25 -45.10 -14.65 32.02
C GLU A 25 -45.44 -15.01 33.48
N ASN A 26 -45.25 -16.28 33.86
CA ASN A 26 -45.41 -16.76 35.23
C ASN A 26 -44.21 -16.42 36.16
N GLY A 27 -43.24 -15.64 35.67
CA GLY A 27 -42.04 -15.23 36.41
C GLY A 27 -40.88 -16.24 36.38
N GLN A 28 -41.08 -17.46 35.88
CA GLN A 28 -40.04 -18.48 35.80
C GLN A 28 -39.04 -18.17 34.69
N THR A 29 -37.75 -18.43 34.91
CA THR A 29 -36.70 -18.33 33.87
C THR A 29 -36.36 -19.72 33.35
N VAL A 30 -36.41 -19.89 32.03
CA VAL A 30 -36.05 -21.14 31.34
C VAL A 30 -34.97 -20.90 30.29
N GLU A 31 -34.04 -21.85 30.16
CA GLU A 31 -33.08 -21.84 29.06
C GLU A 31 -33.79 -22.30 27.78
N ARG A 32 -33.79 -21.46 26.74
CA ARG A 32 -34.37 -21.79 25.44
C ARG A 32 -33.36 -21.55 24.33
N THR A 33 -33.31 -22.45 23.35
CA THR A 33 -32.47 -22.25 22.17
C THR A 33 -33.03 -21.11 21.31
N VAL A 34 -32.14 -20.41 20.60
CA VAL A 34 -32.55 -19.35 19.66
C VAL A 34 -33.45 -19.93 18.57
N ALA A 35 -33.13 -21.10 18.03
CA ALA A 35 -33.94 -21.74 16.99
C ALA A 35 -35.37 -22.10 17.47
N GLN A 36 -35.51 -22.67 18.67
CA GLN A 36 -36.84 -22.94 19.24
C GLN A 36 -37.61 -21.65 19.52
N TYR A 37 -36.94 -20.64 20.09
CA TYR A 37 -37.58 -19.36 20.37
C TYR A 37 -38.16 -18.72 19.10
N PHE A 38 -37.42 -18.73 17.98
CA PHE A 38 -37.92 -18.17 16.73
C PHE A 38 -39.06 -19.00 16.11
N ARG A 39 -39.01 -20.33 16.25
CA ARG A 39 -40.09 -21.22 15.81
C ARG A 39 -41.38 -20.98 16.60
N GLU A 40 -41.30 -20.81 17.91
CA GLU A 40 -42.47 -20.70 18.78
C GLU A 40 -43.01 -19.27 18.84
N LYS A 41 -42.16 -18.26 19.04
CA LYS A 41 -42.57 -16.86 19.21
C LYS A 41 -42.96 -16.20 17.88
N TYR A 42 -42.25 -16.54 16.80
CA TYR A 42 -42.42 -15.87 15.50
C TYR A 42 -42.91 -16.81 14.39
N THR A 43 -43.26 -18.06 14.73
CA THR A 43 -43.68 -19.09 13.75
C THR A 43 -42.69 -19.23 12.59
N LEU A 44 -41.39 -19.02 12.88
CA LEU A 44 -40.33 -19.00 11.89
C LEU A 44 -39.40 -20.19 12.08
N GLN A 45 -39.49 -21.17 11.18
CA GLN A 45 -38.52 -22.25 11.11
C GLN A 45 -37.25 -21.77 10.41
N LEU A 46 -36.15 -21.74 11.15
CA LEU A 46 -34.87 -21.32 10.59
C LEU A 46 -34.42 -22.28 9.48
N LYS A 47 -34.00 -21.74 8.33
CA LYS A 47 -33.44 -22.52 7.22
C LYS A 47 -32.01 -22.97 7.50
N TYR A 48 -31.26 -22.15 8.23
CA TYR A 48 -29.84 -22.40 8.52
C TYR A 48 -29.54 -22.46 10.03
N PRO A 49 -30.18 -23.38 10.79
CA PRO A 49 -30.03 -23.44 12.25
C PRO A 49 -28.64 -23.87 12.71
N HIS A 50 -27.79 -24.38 11.81
CA HIS A 50 -26.40 -24.75 12.05
C HIS A 50 -25.43 -23.55 12.03
N LEU A 51 -25.89 -22.37 11.62
CA LEU A 51 -25.08 -21.14 11.64
C LEU A 51 -25.16 -20.46 13.02
N PRO A 52 -24.16 -19.65 13.41
CA PRO A 52 -24.19 -18.90 14.66
C PRO A 52 -25.22 -17.76 14.64
N CYS A 53 -25.35 -17.05 15.76
CA CYS A 53 -26.18 -15.87 15.91
C CYS A 53 -25.31 -14.61 16.08
N LEU A 54 -25.87 -13.45 15.72
CA LEU A 54 -25.31 -12.15 16.08
C LEU A 54 -25.75 -11.80 17.51
N GLN A 55 -24.80 -11.48 18.37
CA GLN A 55 -25.09 -10.80 19.62
C GLN A 55 -25.17 -9.30 19.36
N VAL A 56 -26.23 -8.68 19.84
CA VAL A 56 -26.53 -7.28 19.53
C VAL A 56 -26.93 -6.48 20.78
N GLY A 57 -26.68 -5.17 20.75
CA GLY A 57 -26.98 -4.29 21.88
C GLY A 57 -25.86 -4.30 22.92
N GLN A 58 -26.22 -4.44 24.20
CA GLN A 58 -25.25 -4.48 25.30
C GLN A 58 -24.58 -5.85 25.37
N GLU A 59 -23.25 -5.90 25.44
CA GLU A 59 -22.47 -7.15 25.48
C GLU A 59 -22.79 -8.02 26.70
N GLN A 60 -23.20 -7.41 27.82
CA GLN A 60 -23.61 -8.13 29.04
C GLN A 60 -25.01 -8.75 28.92
N LYS A 61 -25.77 -8.45 27.85
CA LYS A 61 -27.12 -8.97 27.62
C LYS A 61 -27.14 -10.09 26.60
N HIS A 62 -28.16 -10.93 26.72
CA HIS A 62 -28.33 -12.16 25.94
C HIS A 62 -29.28 -11.96 24.73
N THR A 63 -29.08 -10.89 23.96
CA THR A 63 -29.90 -10.67 22.74
C THR A 63 -29.19 -11.25 21.53
N TYR A 64 -29.72 -12.37 21.03
CA TYR A 64 -29.17 -13.10 19.90
C TYR A 64 -30.14 -13.09 18.71
N LEU A 65 -29.63 -12.75 17.53
CA LEU A 65 -30.38 -12.76 16.28
C LEU A 65 -29.76 -13.78 15.31
N PRO A 66 -30.53 -14.73 14.76
CA PRO A 66 -30.07 -15.57 13.66
C PRO A 66 -29.62 -14.73 12.46
N LEU A 67 -28.59 -15.20 11.74
CA LEU A 67 -28.06 -14.47 10.57
C LEU A 67 -29.12 -14.23 9.50
N GLU A 68 -30.01 -15.20 9.28
CA GLU A 68 -31.04 -15.15 8.23
C GLU A 68 -32.17 -14.14 8.46
N VAL A 69 -32.31 -13.60 9.68
CA VAL A 69 -33.30 -12.56 9.99
C VAL A 69 -32.70 -11.15 10.02
N CYS A 70 -31.42 -11.02 9.67
CA CYS A 70 -30.68 -9.76 9.75
C CYS A 70 -30.34 -9.22 8.35
N ASN A 71 -30.54 -7.91 8.18
CA ASN A 71 -30.04 -7.17 7.02
C ASN A 71 -29.05 -6.10 7.50
N ILE A 72 -27.97 -5.89 6.73
CA ILE A 72 -27.06 -4.76 6.99
C ILE A 72 -27.81 -3.45 6.70
N VAL A 73 -27.87 -2.57 7.69
CA VAL A 73 -28.52 -1.25 7.53
C VAL A 73 -27.76 -0.43 6.49
N ALA A 74 -28.49 0.23 5.57
CA ALA A 74 -27.91 1.07 4.52
C ALA A 74 -27.20 2.32 5.10
N GLY A 75 -26.32 2.92 4.30
CA GLY A 75 -25.63 4.18 4.66
C GLY A 75 -24.47 4.03 5.67
N GLN A 76 -24.04 2.80 5.96
CA GLN A 76 -22.89 2.56 6.85
C GLN A 76 -21.57 2.65 6.07
N ARG A 77 -20.76 3.68 6.36
CA ARG A 77 -19.43 3.84 5.76
C ARG A 77 -18.48 2.70 6.21
N CYS A 78 -17.78 2.10 5.25
CA CYS A 78 -16.68 1.18 5.57
C CYS A 78 -15.46 1.97 6.07
N ILE A 79 -15.09 1.80 7.35
CA ILE A 79 -13.93 2.45 7.97
C ILE A 79 -12.68 1.56 7.91
N LYS A 80 -12.87 0.24 7.77
CA LYS A 80 -11.75 -0.70 7.64
C LYS A 80 -11.04 -0.46 6.32
N LYS A 81 -9.71 -0.61 6.33
CA LYS A 81 -8.89 -0.50 5.13
C LYS A 81 -9.37 -1.52 4.09
N LEU A 82 -9.60 -1.04 2.87
CA LEU A 82 -9.92 -1.89 1.73
C LEU A 82 -8.75 -2.83 1.41
N THR A 83 -9.07 -4.03 0.92
CA THR A 83 -8.04 -4.93 0.39
C THR A 83 -7.44 -4.36 -0.90
N ASP A 84 -6.30 -4.88 -1.35
CA ASP A 84 -5.65 -4.41 -2.58
C ASP A 84 -6.57 -4.58 -3.81
N ASN A 85 -7.34 -5.67 -3.86
CA ASN A 85 -8.33 -5.91 -4.91
C ASN A 85 -9.47 -4.89 -4.85
N GLN A 86 -10.03 -4.65 -3.66
CA GLN A 86 -11.10 -3.64 -3.48
C GLN A 86 -10.61 -2.23 -3.80
N THR A 87 -9.36 -1.90 -3.44
CA THR A 87 -8.73 -0.62 -3.75
C THR A 87 -8.54 -0.47 -5.26
N SER A 88 -8.07 -1.50 -5.95
CA SER A 88 -7.94 -1.50 -7.41
C SER A 88 -9.29 -1.27 -8.11
N THR A 89 -10.34 -1.97 -7.66
CA THR A 89 -11.71 -1.76 -8.17
C THR A 89 -12.21 -0.34 -7.89
N MET A 90 -11.99 0.19 -6.69
CA MET A 90 -12.38 1.55 -6.32
C MET A 90 -11.66 2.60 -7.19
N ILE A 91 -10.35 2.44 -7.43
CA ILE A 91 -9.58 3.32 -8.31
C ILE A 91 -10.16 3.26 -9.72
N LYS A 92 -10.41 2.08 -10.27
CA LYS A 92 -11.00 1.94 -11.61
C LYS A 92 -12.40 2.56 -11.70
N ALA A 93 -13.20 2.45 -10.65
CA ALA A 93 -14.55 3.00 -10.61
C ALA A 93 -14.55 4.54 -10.54
N THR A 94 -13.57 5.14 -9.86
CA THR A 94 -13.55 6.57 -9.51
C THR A 94 -12.52 7.39 -10.29
N ALA A 95 -11.57 6.76 -10.98
CA ALA A 95 -10.63 7.45 -11.84
C ALA A 95 -11.37 8.11 -13.01
N ARG A 96 -11.11 9.39 -13.20
CA ARG A 96 -11.69 10.23 -14.24
C ARG A 96 -10.61 11.13 -14.82
N SER A 97 -10.72 11.45 -16.11
CA SER A 97 -9.86 12.46 -16.72
C SER A 97 -10.20 13.84 -16.17
N ALA A 98 -9.33 14.83 -16.38
CA ALA A 98 -9.60 16.20 -15.94
C ALA A 98 -10.89 16.79 -16.58
N PRO A 99 -11.13 16.64 -17.91
CA PRO A 99 -12.39 17.05 -18.52
C PRO A 99 -13.61 16.34 -17.92
N ASP A 100 -13.58 15.01 -17.80
CA ASP A 100 -14.72 14.26 -17.25
C ASP A 100 -15.04 14.68 -15.82
N ARG A 101 -14.00 14.93 -15.02
CA ARG A 101 -14.16 15.38 -13.64
C ARG A 101 -14.74 16.79 -13.57
N GLN A 102 -14.34 17.68 -14.46
CA GLN A 102 -14.91 19.03 -14.58
C GLN A 102 -16.40 18.96 -14.92
N ASP A 103 -16.77 18.10 -15.87
CA ASP A 103 -18.17 17.90 -16.27
C ASP A 103 -19.01 17.27 -15.16
N GLU A 104 -18.49 16.27 -14.44
CA GLU A 104 -19.15 15.67 -13.28
C GLU A 104 -19.43 16.69 -12.18
N ILE A 105 -18.46 17.56 -11.86
CA ILE A 105 -18.63 18.61 -10.85
C ILE A 105 -19.67 19.63 -11.33
N SER A 106 -19.57 20.08 -12.59
CA SER A 106 -20.51 21.06 -13.15
C SER A 106 -21.94 20.51 -13.16
N ARG A 107 -22.12 19.24 -13.52
CA ARG A 107 -23.42 18.56 -13.45
C ARG A 107 -23.92 18.43 -12.02
N LEU A 108 -23.05 18.08 -11.07
CA LEU A 108 -23.41 17.96 -9.66
C LEU A 108 -23.94 19.29 -9.11
N VAL A 109 -23.22 20.38 -9.34
CA VAL A 109 -23.61 21.72 -8.86
C VAL A 109 -24.95 22.15 -9.45
N ARG A 110 -25.16 21.96 -10.76
CA ARG A 110 -26.46 22.23 -11.40
C ARG A 110 -27.58 21.35 -10.83
N SER A 111 -27.33 20.06 -10.62
CA SER A 111 -28.33 19.13 -10.06
C SER A 111 -28.64 19.37 -8.58
N ALA A 112 -27.70 19.94 -7.83
CA ALA A 112 -27.89 20.30 -6.43
C ALA A 112 -28.89 21.46 -6.28
N ASN A 113 -29.03 22.28 -7.34
CA ASN A 113 -30.06 23.32 -7.47
C ASN A 113 -30.21 24.18 -6.21
N TYR A 114 -29.07 24.70 -5.73
CA TYR A 114 -28.98 25.44 -4.45
C TYR A 114 -29.96 26.61 -4.35
N GLU A 115 -30.38 27.21 -5.46
CA GLU A 115 -31.36 28.30 -5.48
C GLU A 115 -32.74 27.90 -4.95
N THR A 116 -33.07 26.61 -5.00
CA THR A 116 -34.34 26.07 -4.50
C THR A 116 -34.28 25.56 -3.06
N ASP A 117 -33.10 25.60 -2.44
CA ASP A 117 -32.94 25.19 -1.04
C ASP A 117 -33.56 26.25 -0.11
N PRO A 118 -34.51 25.88 0.77
CA PRO A 118 -35.21 26.83 1.63
C PRO A 118 -34.28 27.54 2.61
N PHE A 119 -33.19 26.91 3.03
CA PHE A 119 -32.21 27.52 3.92
C PHE A 119 -31.30 28.49 3.15
N VAL A 120 -30.96 28.20 1.89
CA VAL A 120 -30.20 29.15 1.06
C VAL A 120 -31.02 30.44 0.84
N GLN A 121 -32.33 30.29 0.57
CA GLN A 121 -33.26 31.41 0.42
C GLN A 121 -33.40 32.22 1.70
N GLU A 122 -33.55 31.55 2.85
CA GLU A 122 -33.65 32.19 4.17
C GLU A 122 -32.41 33.05 4.50
N PHE A 123 -31.21 32.52 4.20
CA PHE A 123 -29.94 33.23 4.44
C PHE A 123 -29.55 34.21 3.32
N GLN A 124 -30.39 34.35 2.28
CA GLN A 124 -30.29 35.35 1.21
C GLN A 124 -28.94 35.42 0.48
N PHE A 125 -28.27 34.28 0.29
CA PHE A 125 -27.07 34.20 -0.55
C PHE A 125 -27.34 33.40 -1.83
N LYS A 126 -26.52 33.64 -2.86
CA LYS A 126 -26.61 32.94 -4.15
C LYS A 126 -25.35 32.16 -4.41
N VAL A 127 -25.50 30.97 -5.00
CA VAL A 127 -24.40 30.11 -5.43
C VAL A 127 -24.39 30.08 -6.95
N ARG A 128 -23.31 30.56 -7.57
CA ARG A 128 -23.13 30.44 -9.02
C ARG A 128 -22.88 28.98 -9.38
N ASP A 129 -23.48 28.52 -10.47
CA ASP A 129 -23.40 27.13 -10.95
C ASP A 129 -22.26 26.88 -11.95
N GLU A 130 -21.43 27.89 -12.17
CA GLU A 130 -20.25 27.87 -13.04
C GLU A 130 -18.96 27.95 -12.21
N MET A 131 -17.92 27.23 -12.67
CA MET A 131 -16.60 27.30 -12.04
C MET A 131 -15.99 28.70 -12.19
N ALA A 132 -15.32 29.17 -11.15
CA ALA A 132 -14.61 30.44 -11.17
C ALA A 132 -13.47 30.42 -12.19
N HIS A 133 -13.40 31.44 -13.04
CA HIS A 133 -12.29 31.63 -13.98
C HIS A 133 -11.09 32.24 -13.27
N VAL A 134 -9.92 31.62 -13.45
CA VAL A 134 -8.66 32.09 -12.88
C VAL A 134 -7.58 32.06 -13.96
N THR A 135 -6.82 33.15 -14.07
CA THR A 135 -5.66 33.22 -14.96
C THR A 135 -4.44 32.60 -14.29
N GLY A 136 -3.99 31.46 -14.80
CA GLY A 136 -2.77 30.79 -14.36
C GLY A 136 -1.52 31.26 -15.12
N ARG A 137 -0.34 30.88 -14.62
CA ARG A 137 0.95 31.01 -15.32
C ARG A 137 1.65 29.66 -15.36
N VAL A 138 2.17 29.27 -16.51
CA VAL A 138 3.02 28.07 -16.67
C VAL A 138 4.47 28.53 -16.58
N LEU A 139 5.16 28.16 -15.50
CA LEU A 139 6.56 28.53 -15.32
C LEU A 139 7.47 27.71 -16.24
N PRO A 140 8.56 28.29 -16.75
CA PRO A 140 9.57 27.52 -17.48
C PRO A 140 10.20 26.48 -16.56
N ALA A 141 10.42 25.27 -17.09
CA ALA A 141 11.07 24.21 -16.34
C ALA A 141 12.58 24.48 -16.21
N PRO A 142 13.19 24.24 -15.03
CA PRO A 142 14.63 24.34 -14.90
C PRO A 142 15.31 23.22 -15.69
N MET A 143 16.50 23.51 -16.20
CA MET A 143 17.34 22.54 -16.89
C MET A 143 18.15 21.74 -15.86
N LEU A 144 18.30 20.45 -16.10
CA LEU A 144 18.98 19.52 -15.20
C LEU A 144 20.32 19.12 -15.80
N GLN A 145 21.40 19.38 -15.09
CA GLN A 145 22.75 19.00 -15.50
C GLN A 145 23.13 17.63 -14.92
N TYR A 146 23.56 16.75 -15.82
CA TYR A 146 24.11 15.43 -15.53
C TYR A 146 25.65 15.45 -15.63
N GLY A 147 26.27 14.34 -15.27
CA GLY A 147 27.73 14.20 -15.21
C GLY A 147 28.30 13.42 -16.39
N GLY A 148 29.33 12.62 -16.08
CA GLY A 148 30.14 11.93 -17.09
C GLY A 148 30.99 12.90 -17.92
N ARG A 149 31.61 12.37 -18.99
CA ARG A 149 32.46 13.18 -19.90
C ARG A 149 31.68 14.29 -20.62
N ASN A 150 30.43 14.01 -20.97
CA ASN A 150 29.63 14.88 -21.82
C ASN A 150 28.81 15.93 -21.04
N ARG A 151 28.74 15.83 -19.70
CA ARG A 151 27.96 16.72 -18.81
C ARG A 151 26.60 17.12 -19.39
N THR A 152 25.84 16.11 -19.81
CA THR A 152 24.62 16.33 -20.60
C THR A 152 23.58 17.12 -19.83
N VAL A 153 22.80 17.94 -20.54
CA VAL A 153 21.70 18.70 -19.94
C VAL A 153 20.38 18.09 -20.40
N ALA A 154 19.46 17.89 -19.46
CA ALA A 154 18.09 17.47 -19.71
C ALA A 154 17.16 18.65 -19.52
N THR A 155 16.29 18.89 -20.51
CA THR A 155 15.20 19.87 -20.41
C THR A 155 13.90 19.11 -20.13
N PRO A 156 13.29 19.26 -18.94
CA PRO A 156 12.02 18.64 -18.66
C PRO A 156 10.94 19.11 -19.64
N SER A 157 10.12 18.17 -20.10
CA SER A 157 8.95 18.45 -20.94
C SER A 157 7.71 17.92 -20.24
N HIS A 158 6.69 18.78 -20.07
CA HIS A 158 5.48 18.48 -19.31
C HIS A 158 5.75 17.85 -17.93
N GLY A 159 6.79 18.33 -17.24
CA GLY A 159 7.20 17.85 -15.91
C GLY A 159 7.95 16.52 -15.90
N VAL A 160 8.33 15.96 -17.04
CA VAL A 160 9.02 14.67 -17.15
C VAL A 160 10.33 14.82 -17.92
N TRP A 161 11.33 14.03 -17.52
CA TRP A 161 12.57 13.82 -18.26
C TRP A 161 13.05 12.37 -18.06
N ASP A 162 13.99 11.92 -18.88
CA ASP A 162 14.63 10.61 -18.74
C ASP A 162 16.15 10.70 -18.57
N MET A 163 16.74 9.57 -18.16
CA MET A 163 18.19 9.41 -18.03
C MET A 163 18.85 8.68 -19.20
N ARG A 164 18.14 8.44 -20.31
CA ARG A 164 18.73 7.71 -21.44
C ARG A 164 19.89 8.52 -22.02
N GLY A 165 21.03 7.87 -22.15
CA GLY A 165 22.28 8.50 -22.61
C GLY A 165 22.92 9.48 -21.63
N LYS A 166 22.52 9.46 -20.34
CA LYS A 166 23.02 10.38 -19.30
C LYS A 166 23.64 9.59 -18.15
N GLN A 167 24.72 10.14 -17.58
CA GLN A 167 25.39 9.58 -16.41
C GLN A 167 25.16 10.50 -15.22
N PHE A 168 25.13 9.95 -14.01
CA PHE A 168 24.95 10.75 -12.80
C PHE A 168 26.00 11.87 -12.70
N HIS A 169 25.60 13.00 -12.14
CA HIS A 169 26.51 14.13 -11.87
C HIS A 169 27.74 13.66 -11.08
N THR A 170 27.49 12.93 -10.00
CA THR A 170 28.49 12.27 -9.18
C THR A 170 28.02 10.84 -8.93
N GLY A 171 28.46 9.91 -9.77
CA GLY A 171 28.18 8.49 -9.62
C GLY A 171 29.15 7.82 -8.66
N VAL A 172 28.64 6.99 -7.77
CA VAL A 172 29.45 6.21 -6.82
C VAL A 172 29.93 4.92 -7.48
N GLU A 173 31.22 4.61 -7.33
CA GLU A 173 31.76 3.30 -7.69
C GLU A 173 31.48 2.30 -6.57
N ILE A 174 30.83 1.17 -6.90
CA ILE A 174 30.45 0.13 -5.94
C ILE A 174 31.37 -1.07 -6.14
N LYS A 175 32.27 -1.30 -5.19
CA LYS A 175 33.29 -2.37 -5.20
C LYS A 175 32.90 -3.53 -4.30
N MET A 176 32.41 -3.23 -3.10
CA MET A 176 32.08 -4.23 -2.09
C MET A 176 30.60 -4.16 -1.77
N TRP A 177 29.84 -5.19 -2.15
CA TRP A 177 28.40 -5.24 -1.98
C TRP A 177 27.91 -6.68 -1.84
N ALA A 178 26.74 -6.86 -1.22
CA ALA A 178 26.18 -8.17 -0.90
C ALA A 178 24.71 -8.28 -1.33
N ILE A 179 24.24 -9.52 -1.49
CA ILE A 179 22.83 -9.87 -1.69
C ILE A 179 22.35 -10.75 -0.53
N ALA A 180 21.27 -10.33 0.13
CA ALA A 180 20.54 -11.14 1.10
C ALA A 180 19.13 -11.45 0.55
N CYS A 181 18.85 -12.71 0.23
CA CYS A 181 17.58 -13.12 -0.38
C CYS A 181 16.64 -13.74 0.66
N PHE A 182 15.57 -13.01 1.02
CA PHE A 182 14.52 -13.49 1.93
C PHE A 182 13.30 -14.07 1.18
N ALA A 183 13.35 -14.15 -0.14
CA ALA A 183 12.42 -14.94 -0.91
C ALA A 183 12.84 -16.43 -0.87
N THR A 184 11.88 -17.34 -0.98
CA THR A 184 12.20 -18.77 -1.04
C THR A 184 13.01 -19.08 -2.30
N GLN A 185 13.94 -20.03 -2.22
CA GLN A 185 14.76 -20.45 -3.38
C GLN A 185 13.91 -20.99 -4.54
N ARG A 186 12.72 -21.55 -4.24
CA ARG A 186 11.75 -21.97 -5.25
C ARG A 186 11.19 -20.79 -6.04
N GLN A 187 10.94 -19.66 -5.38
CA GLN A 187 10.43 -18.43 -6.02
C GLN A 187 11.53 -17.65 -6.75
N CYS A 188 12.73 -17.61 -6.17
CA CYS A 188 13.87 -16.89 -6.71
C CYS A 188 15.07 -17.83 -6.71
N ARG A 189 15.33 -18.47 -7.85
CA ARG A 189 16.49 -19.36 -8.03
C ARG A 189 17.77 -18.54 -8.19
N GLU A 190 18.93 -19.19 -8.05
CA GLU A 190 20.23 -18.52 -8.18
C GLU A 190 20.45 -17.95 -9.59
N GLU A 191 19.99 -18.65 -10.63
CA GLU A 191 20.01 -18.15 -12.01
C GLU A 191 19.27 -16.83 -12.18
N ILE A 192 18.14 -16.66 -11.47
CA ILE A 192 17.36 -15.42 -11.48
C ILE A 192 18.13 -14.30 -10.78
N LEU A 193 18.77 -14.58 -9.64
CA LEU A 193 19.63 -13.60 -8.96
C LEU A 193 20.83 -13.19 -9.81
N LYS A 194 21.44 -14.14 -10.53
CA LYS A 194 22.53 -13.87 -11.47
C LYS A 194 22.06 -12.99 -12.62
N GLY A 195 20.94 -13.33 -13.27
CA GLY A 195 20.35 -12.55 -14.35
C GLY A 195 19.98 -11.12 -13.92
N PHE A 196 19.38 -10.97 -12.75
CA PHE A 196 19.13 -9.65 -12.14
C PHE A 196 20.42 -8.87 -11.91
N THR A 197 21.44 -9.52 -11.35
CA THR A 197 22.75 -8.91 -11.06
C THR A 197 23.42 -8.40 -12.34
N ASP A 198 23.49 -9.21 -13.38
CA ASP A 198 24.15 -8.85 -14.63
C ASP A 198 23.44 -7.66 -15.32
N GLN A 199 22.10 -7.64 -15.31
CA GLN A 199 21.34 -6.53 -15.84
C GLN A 199 21.48 -5.25 -15.00
N LEU A 200 21.43 -5.37 -13.67
CA LEU A 200 21.64 -4.22 -12.79
C LEU A 200 23.03 -3.62 -12.99
N ARG A 201 24.07 -4.47 -13.08
CA ARG A 201 25.45 -4.04 -13.36
C ARG A 201 25.54 -3.29 -14.68
N LYS A 202 24.94 -3.81 -15.76
CA LYS A 202 24.88 -3.13 -17.07
C LYS A 202 24.26 -1.73 -16.96
N ILE A 203 23.04 -1.64 -16.41
CA ILE A 203 22.33 -0.36 -16.27
C ILE A 203 23.08 0.61 -15.33
N SER A 204 23.68 0.11 -14.25
CA SER A 204 24.46 0.93 -13.31
C SER A 204 25.69 1.56 -13.98
N LYS A 205 26.38 0.79 -14.84
CA LYS A 205 27.52 1.26 -15.62
C LYS A 205 27.09 2.34 -16.62
N ASP A 206 25.98 2.12 -17.34
CA ASP A 206 25.44 3.09 -18.30
C ASP A 206 25.05 4.41 -17.60
N ALA A 207 24.58 4.33 -16.35
CA ALA A 207 24.25 5.49 -15.53
C ALA A 207 25.47 6.15 -14.85
N GLY A 208 26.69 5.66 -15.05
CA GLY A 208 27.90 6.22 -14.43
C GLY A 208 28.09 5.86 -12.95
N MET A 209 27.40 4.85 -12.44
CA MET A 209 27.55 4.27 -11.10
C MET A 209 28.00 2.81 -11.22
N PRO A 210 29.25 2.54 -11.63
CA PRO A 210 29.66 1.18 -11.95
C PRO A 210 29.64 0.27 -10.72
N ILE A 211 28.89 -0.83 -10.81
CA ILE A 211 28.97 -1.96 -9.88
C ILE A 211 30.05 -2.94 -10.37
N GLN A 212 31.19 -2.91 -9.68
CA GLN A 212 32.34 -3.75 -9.96
C GLN A 212 32.14 -5.16 -9.40
N GLY A 213 32.60 -6.16 -10.17
CA GLY A 213 32.59 -7.56 -9.74
C GLY A 213 31.21 -8.16 -9.47
N GLN A 214 31.25 -9.38 -8.93
CA GLN A 214 30.09 -10.10 -8.37
C GLN A 214 29.94 -9.71 -6.88
N PRO A 215 28.77 -9.91 -6.26
CA PRO A 215 28.61 -9.61 -4.84
C PRO A 215 29.56 -10.47 -4.00
N CYS A 216 30.15 -9.89 -2.95
CA CYS A 216 31.07 -10.59 -2.05
C CYS A 216 30.36 -11.65 -1.18
N PHE A 217 29.03 -11.56 -1.09
CA PHE A 217 28.16 -12.47 -0.38
C PHE A 217 26.79 -12.56 -1.08
N CYS A 218 26.28 -13.77 -1.28
CA CYS A 218 24.94 -14.00 -1.81
C CYS A 218 24.33 -15.24 -1.14
N LYS A 219 23.37 -15.05 -0.21
CA LYS A 219 22.73 -16.16 0.51
C LYS A 219 21.23 -15.96 0.68
N TYR A 220 20.53 -17.09 0.84
CA TYR A 220 19.13 -17.14 1.22
C TYR A 220 19.00 -17.09 2.75
N ALA A 221 17.94 -16.45 3.23
CA ALA A 221 17.54 -16.44 4.63
C ALA A 221 16.01 -16.42 4.77
N GLN A 222 15.53 -16.68 5.97
CA GLN A 222 14.10 -16.65 6.29
C GLN A 222 13.86 -16.03 7.66
N GLY A 223 12.70 -15.42 7.83
CA GLY A 223 12.30 -14.77 9.07
C GLY A 223 13.00 -13.44 9.33
N ALA A 224 12.44 -12.64 10.24
CA ALA A 224 13.03 -11.37 10.66
C ALA A 224 14.26 -11.60 11.56
N ASP A 225 14.25 -12.68 12.36
CA ASP A 225 15.28 -13.00 13.34
C ASP A 225 16.65 -13.27 12.72
N SER A 226 16.71 -13.61 11.42
CA SER A 226 17.97 -13.85 10.70
C SER A 226 18.62 -12.57 10.16
N VAL A 227 17.93 -11.42 10.17
CA VAL A 227 18.43 -10.15 9.61
C VAL A 227 19.63 -9.64 10.41
N GLU A 228 19.47 -9.47 11.73
CA GLU A 228 20.51 -8.88 12.58
C GLU A 228 21.80 -9.74 12.63
N PRO A 229 21.73 -11.07 12.86
CA PRO A 229 22.92 -11.92 12.83
C PRO A 229 23.64 -11.88 11.48
N MET A 230 22.89 -11.93 10.37
CA MET A 230 23.47 -11.86 9.03
C MET A 230 24.16 -10.52 8.78
N PHE A 231 23.54 -9.40 9.16
CA PHE A 231 24.13 -8.08 8.93
C PHE A 231 25.35 -7.83 9.82
N ARG A 232 25.35 -8.31 11.07
CA ARG A 232 26.54 -8.28 11.95
C ARG A 232 27.68 -9.08 11.33
N HIS A 233 27.40 -10.28 10.83
CA HIS A 233 28.38 -11.09 10.12
C HIS A 233 28.94 -10.35 8.90
N LEU A 234 28.07 -9.77 8.06
CA LEU A 234 28.49 -9.01 6.88
C LEU A 234 29.38 -7.82 7.24
N LYS A 235 29.00 -7.03 8.26
CA LYS A 235 29.77 -5.86 8.73
C LYS A 235 31.16 -6.23 9.24
N ASN A 236 31.26 -7.34 9.98
CA ASN A 236 32.51 -7.77 10.59
C ASN A 236 33.44 -8.51 9.60
N THR A 237 32.88 -9.15 8.58
CA THR A 237 33.63 -10.00 7.64
C THR A 237 34.14 -9.21 6.44
N TYR A 238 33.32 -8.29 5.92
CA TYR A 238 33.62 -7.57 4.68
C TYR A 238 33.95 -6.11 4.98
N SER A 239 35.22 -5.83 5.27
CA SER A 239 35.71 -4.46 5.43
C SER A 239 35.42 -3.64 4.17
N GLY A 240 34.87 -2.44 4.35
CA GLY A 240 34.49 -1.55 3.25
C GLY A 240 33.20 -1.93 2.52
N LEU A 241 32.35 -2.81 3.07
CA LEU A 241 31.04 -3.13 2.49
C LEU A 241 30.17 -1.87 2.32
N GLN A 242 29.81 -1.56 1.07
CA GLN A 242 29.07 -0.34 0.71
C GLN A 242 27.56 -0.55 0.71
N LEU A 243 27.07 -1.71 0.27
CA LEU A 243 25.64 -1.92 0.02
C LEU A 243 25.21 -3.37 0.29
N ILE A 244 24.04 -3.52 0.91
CA ILE A 244 23.31 -4.79 0.94
C ILE A 244 22.03 -4.65 0.11
N ILE A 245 21.94 -5.40 -0.99
CA ILE A 245 20.69 -5.56 -1.75
C ILE A 245 19.87 -6.67 -1.09
N VAL A 246 18.65 -6.36 -0.68
CA VAL A 246 17.79 -7.28 0.07
C VAL A 246 16.58 -7.68 -0.78
N ILE A 247 16.44 -8.95 -1.12
CA ILE A 247 15.32 -9.44 -1.92
C ILE A 247 14.18 -9.91 -1.01
N LEU A 248 12.97 -9.39 -1.20
CA LEU A 248 11.81 -9.67 -0.34
C LEU A 248 10.67 -10.33 -1.12
N PRO A 249 9.93 -11.29 -0.54
CA PRO A 249 8.85 -12.02 -1.23
C PRO A 249 7.59 -11.18 -1.49
N GLY A 250 7.49 -9.98 -0.91
CA GLY A 250 6.29 -9.13 -0.98
C GLY A 250 6.18 -8.25 0.26
N LYS A 251 4.97 -8.07 0.78
CA LYS A 251 4.75 -7.42 2.08
C LYS A 251 5.14 -8.42 3.19
N THR A 252 6.12 -8.05 4.01
CA THR A 252 6.68 -8.92 5.06
C THR A 252 7.21 -8.06 6.21
N PRO A 253 7.14 -8.54 7.48
CA PRO A 253 7.75 -7.85 8.62
C PRO A 253 9.28 -7.68 8.48
N VAL A 254 9.93 -8.54 7.68
CA VAL A 254 11.38 -8.48 7.40
C VAL A 254 11.81 -7.11 6.86
N TYR A 255 10.95 -6.40 6.11
CA TYR A 255 11.29 -5.06 5.61
C TYR A 255 11.58 -4.07 6.74
N ALA A 256 10.72 -4.06 7.77
CA ALA A 256 10.87 -3.16 8.91
C ALA A 256 12.13 -3.51 9.70
N GLU A 257 12.40 -4.81 9.86
CA GLU A 257 13.58 -5.28 10.57
C GLU A 257 14.89 -4.97 9.83
N VAL A 258 14.94 -5.16 8.51
CA VAL A 258 16.06 -4.74 7.66
C VAL A 258 16.34 -3.26 7.82
N LYS A 259 15.29 -2.44 7.90
CA LYS A 259 15.40 -0.99 8.05
C LYS A 259 15.86 -0.61 9.45
N ARG A 260 15.32 -1.23 10.50
CA ARG A 260 15.78 -1.05 11.89
C ARG A 260 17.27 -1.39 12.01
N VAL A 261 17.66 -2.60 11.62
CA VAL A 261 19.05 -3.06 11.75
C VAL A 261 20.01 -2.23 10.89
N GLY A 262 19.67 -2.01 9.61
CA GLY A 262 20.51 -1.28 8.67
C GLY A 262 20.62 0.19 9.01
N ASP A 263 19.50 0.88 9.16
CA ASP A 263 19.47 2.35 9.25
C ASP A 263 19.74 2.84 10.69
N THR A 264 19.42 2.07 11.75
CA THR A 264 19.57 2.53 13.14
C THR A 264 20.63 1.79 13.96
N LEU A 265 20.74 0.46 13.85
CA LEU A 265 21.67 -0.30 14.71
C LEU A 265 23.10 -0.36 14.15
N LEU A 266 23.24 -0.70 12.88
CA LEU A 266 24.54 -1.03 12.30
C LEU A 266 25.06 0.03 11.33
N GLY A 267 24.21 0.96 10.88
CA GLY A 267 24.60 2.04 9.96
C GLY A 267 25.06 1.51 8.60
N MET A 268 24.30 0.59 8.01
CA MET A 268 24.61 -0.07 6.73
C MET A 268 23.60 0.31 5.67
N ALA A 269 24.08 0.72 4.49
CA ALA A 269 23.18 1.07 3.39
C ALA A 269 22.48 -0.18 2.84
N THR A 270 21.14 -0.14 2.84
CA THR A 270 20.30 -1.26 2.40
C THR A 270 19.39 -0.85 1.24
N GLN A 271 19.28 -1.69 0.21
CA GLN A 271 18.35 -1.52 -0.90
C GLN A 271 17.44 -2.75 -1.05
N CYS A 272 16.20 -2.63 -0.57
CA CYS A 272 15.22 -3.69 -0.70
C CYS A 272 14.60 -3.73 -2.11
N VAL A 273 14.40 -4.92 -2.67
CA VAL A 273 13.74 -5.15 -3.97
C VAL A 273 12.72 -6.28 -3.81
N GLN A 274 11.50 -6.07 -4.31
CA GLN A 274 10.50 -7.15 -4.32
C GLN A 274 10.90 -8.22 -5.34
N VAL A 275 10.74 -9.48 -4.99
CA VAL A 275 11.14 -10.64 -5.80
C VAL A 275 10.54 -10.61 -7.21
N LYS A 276 9.30 -10.13 -7.38
CA LYS A 276 8.68 -9.98 -8.71
C LYS A 276 9.47 -9.08 -9.66
N ASN A 277 10.16 -8.06 -9.14
CA ASN A 277 11.00 -7.13 -9.91
C ASN A 277 12.41 -7.67 -10.16
N VAL A 278 12.80 -8.75 -9.47
CA VAL A 278 14.04 -9.51 -9.70
C VAL A 278 13.79 -10.58 -10.76
N ILE A 279 12.66 -11.30 -10.65
CA ILE A 279 12.23 -12.32 -11.63
C ILE A 279 11.99 -11.68 -12.99
N LYS A 280 11.26 -10.56 -13.02
CA LYS A 280 10.97 -9.82 -14.25
C LYS A 280 11.46 -8.39 -14.10
N THR A 281 12.70 -8.20 -14.51
CA THR A 281 13.34 -6.89 -14.59
C THR A 281 12.81 -6.08 -15.77
N SER A 282 12.88 -4.75 -15.65
CA SER A 282 12.75 -3.84 -16.79
C SER A 282 13.85 -2.77 -16.70
N PRO A 283 14.38 -2.27 -17.82
CA PRO A 283 15.40 -1.22 -17.81
C PRO A 283 14.98 0.01 -17.00
N GLN A 284 13.72 0.41 -17.08
CA GLN A 284 13.18 1.52 -16.30
C GLN A 284 13.21 1.25 -14.79
N THR A 285 12.80 0.05 -14.36
CA THR A 285 12.82 -0.33 -12.93
C THR A 285 14.24 -0.37 -12.39
N LEU A 286 15.19 -0.92 -13.16
CA LEU A 286 16.61 -0.98 -12.76
C LEU A 286 17.24 0.42 -12.75
N SER A 287 16.93 1.27 -13.71
CA SER A 287 17.38 2.67 -13.74
C SER A 287 16.88 3.45 -12.52
N ASN A 288 15.59 3.27 -12.17
CA ASN A 288 15.01 3.83 -10.95
C ASN A 288 15.62 3.25 -9.66
N LEU A 289 16.08 2.00 -9.70
CA LEU A 289 16.80 1.39 -8.59
C LEU A 289 18.19 2.03 -8.42
N CYS A 290 18.93 2.24 -9.52
CA CYS A 290 20.22 2.92 -9.52
C CYS A 290 20.12 4.35 -8.97
N LEU A 291 19.07 5.10 -9.31
CA LEU A 291 18.80 6.43 -8.74
C LEU A 291 18.82 6.42 -7.20
N LYS A 292 18.23 5.38 -6.60
CA LYS A 292 18.12 5.24 -5.14
C LYS A 292 19.44 4.75 -4.54
N ILE A 293 20.13 3.82 -5.21
CA ILE A 293 21.41 3.29 -4.74
C ILE A 293 22.46 4.39 -4.72
N ASN A 294 22.59 5.16 -5.81
CA ASN A 294 23.59 6.21 -5.92
C ASN A 294 23.47 7.22 -4.76
N VAL A 295 22.25 7.71 -4.51
CA VAL A 295 21.96 8.66 -3.41
C VAL A 295 22.28 8.05 -2.03
N LYS A 296 21.92 6.78 -1.80
CA LYS A 296 22.21 6.10 -0.52
C LYS A 296 23.70 5.96 -0.24
N LEU A 297 24.52 5.97 -1.27
CA LEU A 297 25.98 5.86 -1.15
C LEU A 297 26.67 7.22 -1.27
N GLY A 298 25.91 8.33 -1.18
CA GLY A 298 26.45 9.69 -1.18
C GLY A 298 26.64 10.31 -2.57
N GLY A 299 26.16 9.66 -3.63
CA GLY A 299 26.22 10.19 -4.99
C GLY A 299 25.19 11.28 -5.26
N ILE A 300 25.47 12.08 -6.30
CA ILE A 300 24.59 13.14 -6.80
C ILE A 300 24.07 12.72 -8.17
N ASN A 301 22.76 12.52 -8.30
CA ASN A 301 22.18 12.04 -9.56
C ASN A 301 22.24 13.12 -10.67
N ASN A 302 21.82 14.34 -10.33
CA ASN A 302 21.84 15.51 -11.21
C ASN A 302 21.78 16.78 -10.33
N ILE A 303 22.04 17.92 -10.94
CA ILE A 303 21.90 19.24 -10.30
C ILE A 303 21.06 20.15 -11.20
N LEU A 304 20.53 21.24 -10.64
CA LEU A 304 20.03 22.35 -11.45
C LEU A 304 21.21 22.98 -12.19
N VAL A 305 21.00 23.38 -13.45
CA VAL A 305 22.02 24.13 -14.20
C VAL A 305 22.38 25.41 -13.42
N PRO A 306 23.64 25.59 -12.97
CA PRO A 306 23.98 26.65 -12.02
C PRO A 306 23.81 28.09 -12.52
N HIS A 307 23.60 28.33 -13.81
CA HIS A 307 23.58 29.67 -14.42
C HIS A 307 22.27 29.97 -15.16
N GLN A 308 21.16 29.32 -14.79
CA GLN A 308 19.83 29.74 -15.25
C GLN A 308 19.42 31.02 -14.50
N ARG A 309 19.68 32.18 -15.12
CA ARG A 309 18.97 33.43 -14.79
C ARG A 309 17.67 33.50 -15.57
#